data_AF-A0A4R9JB68-F1
#
_entry.id   AF-A0A4R9JB68-F1
#
_cell.length_a   1.000
_cell.length_b   1.000
_cell.length_c   1.000
_cell.angle_alpha   90.00
_cell.angle_beta   90.00
_cell.angle_gamma   90.00
#
_symmetry.space_group_name_H-M   'P 1'
#
loop_
_entity.id
_entity.type
_entity.pdbx_description
1 polymer ?
#
loop_
_entity_poly.entity_id
_entity_poly.type
_entity_poly.pdbx_seq_one_letter_code
_entity_poly.pdbx_strand_id
1 'polypeptide(L)'
;MKKKWVVVANRSEAKIFEYQGPTNGLKLVQMMENPEGRLRNSDLVTGAGQASRSDFDFFHEPKKRVAAAFAGKLSDFMNLERKKDSFSNFILVSEPGFMGMILGKLDEKSRERIYHKMPKDIVHERESNLMNHLKSVLVSES
;
A
#
# COMPACT_ATOMS: atom_id res chain seq x y z
N MET A 1 -12.61 21.40 -3.17
CA MET A 1 -12.46 20.26 -4.09
C MET A 1 -12.31 18.98 -3.27
N LYS A 2 -12.92 17.88 -3.71
CA LYS A 2 -12.78 16.56 -3.08
C LYS A 2 -11.38 16.00 -3.39
N LYS A 3 -10.49 15.94 -2.39
CA LYS A 3 -9.10 15.50 -2.56
C LYS A 3 -9.05 13.97 -2.73
N LYS A 4 -8.55 13.48 -3.86
CA LYS A 4 -8.34 12.04 -4.09
C LYS A 4 -6.90 11.68 -3.72
N TRP A 5 -6.71 10.62 -2.95
CA TRP A 5 -5.38 10.10 -2.61
C TRP A 5 -5.03 8.82 -3.37
N VAL A 6 -3.74 8.57 -3.53
CA VAL A 6 -3.21 7.30 -4.05
C VAL A 6 -2.23 6.76 -3.03
N VAL A 7 -2.55 5.59 -2.49
CA VAL A 7 -1.71 4.89 -1.52
C VAL A 7 -1.03 3.75 -2.26
N VAL A 8 0.30 3.83 -2.41
CA VAL A 8 1.12 2.76 -2.98
C VAL A 8 1.96 2.16 -1.87
N ALA A 9 1.73 0.90 -1.54
CA ALA A 9 2.37 0.29 -0.38
C ALA A 9 2.72 -1.18 -0.61
N ASN A 10 3.82 -1.60 -0.01
CA ASN A 10 4.17 -3.01 0.14
C ASN A 10 4.66 -3.26 1.58
N ARG A 11 5.26 -4.43 1.84
CA ARG A 11 5.72 -4.77 3.19
C ARG A 11 6.89 -3.90 3.68
N SER A 12 7.58 -3.21 2.78
CA SER A 12 8.83 -2.48 3.07
C SER A 12 8.65 -0.97 3.11
N GLU A 13 7.69 -0.43 2.35
CA GLU A 13 7.43 1.01 2.31
C GLU A 13 5.99 1.32 1.87
N ALA A 14 5.52 2.52 2.22
CA ALA A 14 4.26 3.08 1.76
C ALA A 14 4.44 4.55 1.37
N LYS A 15 3.92 4.93 0.20
CA LYS A 15 3.91 6.29 -0.32
C LYS A 15 2.46 6.72 -0.55
N ILE A 16 2.10 7.86 0.01
CA ILE A 16 0.77 8.45 -0.09
C ILE A 16 0.91 9.72 -0.93
N PHE A 17 0.16 9.77 -2.02
CA PHE A 17 0.14 10.88 -2.95
C PHE A 17 -1.24 11.53 -2.97
N GLU A 18 -1.27 12.86 -3.10
CA GLU A 18 -2.47 13.62 -3.48
C GLU A 18 -2.54 13.68 -5.00
N TYR A 19 -3.67 13.26 -5.57
CA TYR A 19 -3.93 13.37 -7.00
C TYR A 19 -4.36 14.80 -7.33
N GLN A 20 -3.54 15.50 -8.13
CA GLN A 20 -3.75 16.90 -8.50
C GLN A 20 -4.35 17.08 -9.89
N GLY A 21 -4.77 15.98 -10.53
CA GLY A 21 -5.40 15.96 -11.85
C GLY A 21 -4.50 15.39 -12.95
N PRO A 22 -5.03 15.21 -14.17
CA PRO A 22 -4.29 14.61 -15.28
C PRO A 22 -3.04 15.39 -15.68
N THR A 23 -3.10 16.72 -15.55
CA THR A 23 -2.02 17.65 -15.95
C THR A 23 -0.98 17.84 -14.85
N ASN A 24 -1.43 18.00 -13.60
CA ASN A 24 -0.54 18.27 -12.46
C ASN A 24 0.01 17.00 -11.80
N GLY A 25 -0.55 15.83 -12.10
CA GLY A 25 -0.03 14.54 -11.67
C GLY A 25 -0.28 14.23 -10.19
N LEU A 26 0.77 13.74 -9.53
CA LEU A 26 0.76 13.28 -8.14
C LEU A 26 1.68 14.15 -7.31
N LYS A 27 1.23 14.53 -6.12
CA LYS A 27 2.06 15.20 -5.12
C LYS A 27 2.28 14.27 -3.94
N LEU A 28 3.53 13.95 -3.61
CA LEU A 28 3.84 13.16 -2.42
C LEU A 28 3.40 13.93 -1.16
N VAL A 29 2.54 13.30 -0.35
CA VAL A 29 2.03 13.84 0.91
C VAL A 29 2.78 13.24 2.09
N GLN A 30 2.95 11.92 2.08
CA GLN A 30 3.58 11.19 3.16
C GLN A 30 4.31 9.96 2.62
N MET A 31 5.47 9.68 3.19
CA MET A 31 6.21 8.43 3.00
C MET A 31 6.40 7.75 4.35
N MET A 32 6.25 6.43 4.38
CA MET A 32 6.46 5.58 5.54
C MET A 32 7.38 4.44 5.15
N GLU A 33 8.43 4.22 5.92
CA GLU A 33 9.35 3.11 5.69
C GLU A 33 9.15 2.01 6.75
N ASN A 34 9.40 0.78 6.34
CA ASN A 34 9.48 -0.40 7.19
C ASN A 34 10.80 -1.14 6.93
N PRO A 35 11.91 -0.69 7.54
CA PRO A 35 13.24 -1.29 7.32
C PRO A 35 13.27 -2.80 7.59
N GLU A 36 12.52 -3.27 8.58
CA GLU A 36 12.38 -4.70 8.90
C GLU A 36 11.68 -5.50 7.79
N GLY A 37 10.80 -4.85 7.03
CA GLY A 37 10.18 -5.44 5.83
C GLY A 37 11.18 -5.57 4.69
N ARG A 38 12.08 -4.58 4.52
CA ARG A 38 13.10 -4.56 3.46
C ARG A 38 14.12 -5.69 3.61
N LEU A 39 14.68 -5.87 4.81
CA LEU A 39 15.65 -6.93 5.12
C LEU A 39 15.11 -8.34 4.82
N ARG A 40 13.80 -8.53 4.99
CA ARG A 40 13.14 -9.83 4.80
C ARG A 40 12.59 -10.05 3.38
N ASN A 41 12.53 -9.01 2.55
CA ASN A 41 12.18 -9.12 1.12
C ASN A 41 13.41 -9.56 0.30
N SER A 42 14.62 -9.13 0.68
CA SER A 42 15.87 -9.60 0.07
C SER A 42 16.09 -11.11 0.24
N ASP A 43 15.70 -11.69 1.38
CA ASP A 43 15.79 -13.16 1.62
C ASP A 43 14.94 -13.99 0.63
N LEU A 44 13.92 -13.41 -0.01
CA LEU A 44 13.08 -14.11 -0.99
C LEU A 44 13.74 -14.24 -2.37
N VAL A 45 14.70 -13.38 -2.70
CA VAL A 45 15.39 -13.38 -4.00
C VAL A 45 16.57 -14.36 -4.01
N THR A 46 17.08 -14.73 -2.83
CA THR A 46 18.22 -15.64 -2.65
C THR A 46 17.79 -16.93 -1.95
N GLY A 47 17.20 -17.90 -2.68
CA GLY A 47 16.72 -19.11 -2.00
C GLY A 47 16.22 -20.27 -2.85
N ALA A 48 16.88 -20.58 -3.96
CA ALA A 48 16.79 -21.93 -4.53
C ALA A 48 17.62 -22.89 -3.64
N GLY A 49 17.00 -23.46 -2.61
CA GLY A 49 17.64 -24.44 -1.74
C GLY A 49 16.59 -25.18 -0.92
N GLN A 50 16.58 -26.51 -1.04
CA GLN A 50 15.69 -27.42 -0.31
C GLN A 50 15.69 -27.11 1.20
N ALA A 51 14.59 -26.57 1.71
CA ALA A 51 14.34 -26.48 3.14
C ALA A 51 13.18 -27.42 3.51
N SER A 52 13.44 -28.29 4.47
CA SER A 52 12.47 -29.25 5.02
C SER A 52 11.25 -28.53 5.60
N ARG A 53 10.07 -29.17 5.46
CA ARG A 53 8.74 -28.64 5.83
C ARG A 53 8.60 -28.16 7.29
N SER A 54 9.56 -28.47 8.17
CA SER A 54 9.55 -28.13 9.60
C SER A 54 10.06 -26.73 9.92
N ASP A 55 11.01 -26.19 9.14
CA ASP A 55 11.57 -24.84 9.37
C ASP A 55 10.70 -23.73 8.77
N PHE A 56 9.73 -24.11 7.93
CA PHE A 56 8.88 -23.16 7.21
C PHE A 56 7.94 -22.37 8.14
N ASP A 57 7.45 -22.98 9.23
CA ASP A 57 6.52 -22.33 10.17
C ASP A 57 7.20 -21.36 11.15
N PHE A 58 8.42 -21.69 11.63
CA PHE A 58 9.12 -20.87 12.63
C PHE A 58 9.56 -19.50 12.09
N PHE A 59 9.87 -19.39 10.80
CA PHE A 59 10.23 -18.10 10.17
C PHE A 59 9.03 -17.34 9.59
N HIS A 60 7.89 -17.99 9.39
CA HIS A 60 6.69 -17.37 8.81
C HIS A 60 5.94 -16.47 9.79
N GLU A 61 5.82 -16.87 11.06
CA GLU A 61 5.14 -16.08 12.09
C GLU A 61 5.78 -14.71 12.33
N PRO A 62 7.11 -14.60 12.52
CA PRO A 62 7.76 -13.30 12.67
C PRO A 62 7.60 -12.40 11.44
N LYS A 63 7.62 -12.96 10.22
CA LYS A 63 7.46 -12.21 8.96
C LYS A 63 6.05 -11.63 8.83
N LYS A 64 5.02 -12.44 9.10
CA LYS A 64 3.63 -11.99 9.10
C LYS A 64 3.36 -10.93 10.17
N ARG A 65 3.98 -11.04 11.36
CA ARG A 65 3.81 -10.07 12.45
C ARG A 65 4.36 -8.68 12.10
N VAL A 66 5.55 -8.59 11.51
CA VAL A 66 6.15 -7.31 11.08
C VAL A 66 5.30 -6.65 9.99
N ALA A 67 4.89 -7.41 8.97
CA ALA A 67 4.01 -6.90 7.92
C ALA A 67 2.65 -6.46 8.48
N ALA A 68 2.04 -7.24 9.37
CA ALA A 68 0.77 -6.88 10.00
C ALA A 68 0.90 -5.62 10.88
N ALA A 69 2.01 -5.44 11.59
CA ALA A 69 2.29 -4.24 12.36
C ALA A 69 2.42 -3.00 11.45
N PHE A 70 3.13 -3.12 10.33
CA PHE A 70 3.26 -2.03 9.36
C PHE A 70 1.92 -1.69 8.68
N ALA A 71 1.14 -2.71 8.29
CA ALA A 71 -0.21 -2.52 7.79
C ALA A 71 -1.11 -1.81 8.81
N GLY A 72 -0.95 -2.13 10.10
CA GLY A 72 -1.61 -1.42 11.20
C GLY A 72 -1.26 0.07 11.22
N LYS A 73 0.04 0.41 11.23
CA LYS A 73 0.50 1.81 11.21
C LYS A 73 -0.04 2.60 10.02
N LEU A 74 -0.01 2.02 8.82
CA LEU A 74 -0.56 2.66 7.61
C LEU A 74 -2.08 2.84 7.72
N SER A 75 -2.78 1.85 8.24
CA SER A 75 -4.24 1.92 8.40
C SER A 75 -4.65 2.95 9.45
N ASP A 76 -3.93 3.03 10.56
CA ASP A 76 -4.16 4.03 11.61
C ASP A 76 -3.94 5.45 11.09
N PHE A 77 -2.90 5.64 10.27
CA PHE A 77 -2.65 6.90 9.57
C PHE A 77 -3.83 7.26 8.65
N MET A 78 -4.29 6.33 7.80
CA MET A 78 -5.43 6.57 6.91
C MET A 78 -6.73 6.84 7.66
N ASN A 79 -6.98 6.13 8.77
CA ASN A 79 -8.14 6.35 9.63
C ASN A 79 -8.11 7.76 10.25
N LEU A 80 -6.93 8.21 10.70
CA LEU A 80 -6.74 9.54 11.27
C LEU A 80 -6.94 10.64 10.22
N GLU A 81 -6.34 10.49 9.05
CA GLU A 81 -6.45 11.46 7.95
C GLU A 81 -7.88 11.53 7.38
N ARG A 82 -8.61 10.42 7.36
CA ARG A 82 -10.05 10.44 7.07
C ARG A 82 -10.80 11.29 8.09
N LYS A 83 -10.52 11.13 9.39
CA LYS A 83 -11.20 11.89 10.46
C LYS A 83 -10.94 13.39 10.39
N LYS A 84 -9.84 13.80 9.75
CA LYS A 84 -9.51 15.21 9.47
C LYS A 84 -10.08 15.72 8.15
N ASP A 85 -10.83 14.89 7.42
CA ASP A 85 -11.31 15.17 6.06
C ASP A 85 -10.18 15.55 5.08
N SER A 86 -8.96 15.01 5.30
CA SER A 86 -7.79 15.28 4.45
C SER A 86 -7.95 14.76 3.03
N PHE A 87 -8.79 13.73 2.84
CA PHE A 87 -9.14 13.15 1.54
C PHE A 87 -10.62 12.74 1.50
N SER A 88 -11.20 12.73 0.31
CA SER A 88 -12.57 12.27 0.07
C SER A 88 -12.66 10.79 -0.26
N ASN A 89 -11.67 10.28 -1.01
CA ASN A 89 -11.51 8.88 -1.39
C ASN A 89 -10.04 8.59 -1.71
N PHE A 90 -9.69 7.32 -1.82
CA PHE A 90 -8.34 6.91 -2.19
C PHE A 90 -8.31 5.63 -3.03
N ILE A 91 -7.25 5.51 -3.84
CA ILE A 91 -6.89 4.27 -4.54
C ILE A 91 -5.84 3.54 -3.71
N LEU A 92 -6.06 2.26 -3.46
CA LEU A 92 -5.10 1.41 -2.74
C LEU A 92 -4.37 0.49 -3.72
N VAL A 93 -3.08 0.71 -3.88
CA VAL A 93 -2.16 -0.08 -4.70
C VAL A 93 -1.22 -0.83 -3.77
N SER A 94 -1.28 -2.16 -3.78
CA SER A 94 -0.44 -2.99 -2.91
C SER A 94 -0.39 -4.43 -3.41
N GLU A 95 0.67 -5.16 -3.06
CA GLU A 95 0.67 -6.62 -3.22
C GLU A 95 -0.57 -7.24 -2.54
N PRO A 96 -1.15 -8.34 -3.07
CA PRO A 96 -2.42 -8.90 -2.57
C PRO A 96 -2.38 -9.25 -1.07
N GLY A 97 -1.28 -9.84 -0.60
CA GLY A 97 -1.13 -10.27 0.79
C GLY A 97 -1.12 -9.09 1.77
N PHE A 98 -0.31 -8.07 1.49
CA PHE A 98 -0.26 -6.86 2.31
C PHE A 98 -1.55 -6.04 2.23
N MET A 99 -2.19 -6.01 1.05
CA MET A 99 -3.49 -5.35 0.88
C MET A 99 -4.54 -5.94 1.82
N GLY A 100 -4.61 -7.28 1.93
CA GLY A 100 -5.51 -7.93 2.88
C GLY A 100 -5.27 -7.50 4.33
N MET A 101 -4.01 -7.34 4.72
CA MET A 101 -3.64 -6.86 6.07
C MET A 101 -4.08 -5.41 6.31
N ILE A 102 -3.89 -4.52 5.33
CA ILE A 102 -4.36 -3.11 5.41
C ILE A 102 -5.88 -3.08 5.54
N LEU A 103 -6.60 -3.80 4.67
CA LEU A 103 -8.07 -3.82 4.67
C LEU A 103 -8.66 -4.38 5.96
N GLY A 104 -7.96 -5.31 6.62
CA GLY A 104 -8.34 -5.85 7.93
C GLY A 104 -8.13 -4.90 9.10
N LYS A 105 -7.36 -3.82 8.93
CA LYS A 105 -7.02 -2.84 9.98
C LYS A 105 -7.68 -1.47 9.77
N LEU A 106 -8.15 -1.16 8.57
CA LEU A 106 -8.95 0.05 8.32
C LEU A 106 -10.31 -0.01 9.03
N ASP A 107 -10.77 1.13 9.55
CA ASP A 107 -12.14 1.26 10.04
C ASP A 107 -13.15 1.20 8.88
N GLU A 108 -14.41 0.86 9.17
CA GLU A 108 -15.47 0.71 8.16
C GLU A 108 -15.62 1.97 7.30
N LYS A 109 -15.64 3.14 7.95
CA LYS A 109 -15.78 4.44 7.27
C LYS A 109 -14.61 4.75 6.34
N SER A 110 -13.41 4.29 6.64
CA SER A 110 -12.22 4.45 5.78
C SER A 110 -12.22 3.45 4.66
N ARG A 111 -12.72 2.23 4.89
CA ARG A 111 -12.92 1.24 3.82
C ARG A 111 -13.93 1.72 2.78
N GLU A 112 -14.99 2.40 3.19
CA GLU A 112 -15.96 3.02 2.27
C GLU A 112 -15.35 4.13 1.39
N ARG A 113 -14.23 4.73 1.82
CA ARG A 113 -13.51 5.74 1.03
C ARG A 113 -12.57 5.11 -0.01
N ILE A 114 -12.47 3.80 -0.09
CA ILE A 114 -11.68 3.14 -1.13
C ILE A 114 -12.42 3.27 -2.46
N TYR A 115 -11.85 4.07 -3.35
CA TYR A 115 -12.35 4.23 -4.72
C TYR A 115 -12.02 3.01 -5.58
N HIS A 116 -10.79 2.51 -5.48
CA HIS A 116 -10.33 1.37 -6.25
C HIS A 116 -9.21 0.61 -5.52
N LYS A 117 -9.14 -0.70 -5.75
CA LYS A 117 -8.11 -1.59 -5.23
C LYS A 117 -7.32 -2.16 -6.41
N MET A 118 -6.01 -1.91 -6.42
CA MET A 118 -5.11 -2.43 -7.45
C MET A 118 -4.12 -3.40 -6.79
N PRO A 119 -4.37 -4.72 -6.86
CA PRO A 119 -3.53 -5.72 -6.23
C PRO A 119 -2.23 -5.93 -7.02
N LYS A 120 -1.32 -4.96 -6.99
CA LYS A 120 -0.03 -4.95 -7.69
C LYS A 120 1.07 -4.40 -6.77
N ASP A 121 2.27 -4.99 -6.83
CA ASP A 121 3.47 -4.44 -6.18
C ASP A 121 4.23 -3.54 -7.15
N ILE A 122 3.93 -2.24 -7.12
CA ILE A 122 4.54 -1.24 -8.01
C ILE A 122 5.16 -0.08 -7.23
N VAL A 123 5.55 -0.32 -5.98
CA VAL A 123 6.05 0.75 -5.09
C VAL A 123 7.35 1.39 -5.56
N HIS A 124 8.13 0.64 -6.34
CA HIS A 124 9.40 1.06 -6.94
C HIS A 124 9.26 1.56 -8.38
N GLU A 125 8.06 1.54 -8.95
CA GLU A 125 7.84 2.11 -10.26
C GLU A 125 7.94 3.63 -10.25
N ARG A 126 8.34 4.19 -11.39
CA ARG A 126 8.38 5.65 -11.56
C ARG A 126 6.96 6.23 -11.52
N GLU A 127 6.84 7.46 -11.05
CA GLU A 127 5.56 8.18 -10.96
C GLU A 127 4.83 8.22 -12.31
N SER A 128 5.55 8.31 -13.44
CA SER A 128 4.96 8.29 -14.78
C SER A 128 4.20 6.98 -15.08
N ASN A 129 4.75 5.83 -14.67
CA ASN A 129 4.10 4.53 -14.84
C ASN A 129 2.91 4.37 -13.91
N LEU A 130 3.07 4.81 -12.65
CA LEU A 130 1.98 4.87 -11.68
C LEU A 130 0.82 5.70 -12.24
N MET A 131 1.12 6.87 -12.81
CA MET A 131 0.11 7.73 -13.44
C MET A 131 -0.59 7.06 -14.62
N ASN A 132 0.12 6.26 -15.43
CA ASN A 132 -0.50 5.49 -16.51
C ASN A 132 -1.47 4.42 -15.97
N HIS A 133 -1.11 3.73 -14.89
CA HIS A 133 -2.03 2.80 -14.21
C HIS A 133 -3.24 3.50 -13.60
N LEU A 134 -3.05 4.72 -13.07
CA LEU A 134 -4.14 5.50 -12.51
C LEU A 134 -5.07 6.05 -13.60
N LYS A 135 -4.55 6.44 -14.77
CA LYS A 135 -5.36 6.93 -15.89
C LYS A 135 -6.42 5.93 -16.31
N SER A 136 -6.09 4.64 -16.40
CA SER A 136 -7.10 3.61 -16.77
C SER A 136 -8.23 3.48 -15.75
N VAL A 137 -8.01 3.90 -14.50
CA VAL A 137 -8.98 3.81 -13.41
C VAL A 137 -9.74 5.13 -13.20
N LEU A 138 -9.06 6.26 -13.36
CA LEU A 138 -9.60 7.60 -13.08
C LEU A 138 -10.28 8.24 -14.30
N VAL A 139 -9.99 7.79 -15.53
CA VAL A 139 -10.60 8.34 -16.76
C VAL A 139 -11.99 7.76 -17.03
N SER A 140 -12.36 6.64 -16.39
CA SER A 140 -13.70 6.02 -16.52
C SER A 140 -14.85 6.82 -15.90
N GLU A 141 -14.60 8.02 -15.38
CA GLU A 141 -15.61 8.95 -14.83
C GLU A 141 -15.96 10.14 -15.76
N SER A 142 -15.52 10.13 -17.03
CA SER A 142 -15.90 11.17 -18.02
C SER A 142 -17.22 10.86 -18.70
#